data_AF-A0A7S2J2K7-F1
#
_entry.id   AF-A0A7S2J2K7-F1
#
_cell.length_a   1.000
_cell.length_b   1.000
_cell.length_c   1.000
_cell.angle_alpha   90.00
_cell.angle_beta   90.00
_cell.angle_gamma   90.00
#
_symmetry.space_group_name_H-M   'P 1'
#
loop_
_entity.id
_entity.type
_entity.pdbx_description
1 polymer ?
#
loop_
_entity_poly.entity_id
_entity_poly.type
_entity_poly.pdbx_seq_one_letter_code
_entity_poly.pdbx_strand_id
1 'polypeptide(L)'
;RERGFVSACPPGRAHVLVPDRLRERVRDVVRSLALHGEHCELLGVAHHSAAAAARAARPVIGSSAANSALRVHRRRNSAVHDWRCWPLESAPLGTPRRPSCQEPPSPVASAALLAGSPGGESLHDAAQPSALDLELLQKLTKATADILLRVRKLEQGPGGADHIRENYAEEVACQSWVKERVLATIQTVVDKLENSTRNTYGYFRDVYALLVPMCADI
;
A
#
# COMPACT_ATOMS: atom_id res chain seq x y z
N ARG A 1 -1.63 -13.52 32.23
CA ARG A 1 -1.62 -12.14 31.67
C ARG A 1 -3.05 -11.62 31.73
N GLU A 2 -3.37 -10.79 32.71
CA GLU A 2 -4.67 -10.10 32.78
C GLU A 2 -4.80 -9.16 31.58
N ARG A 3 -5.91 -9.24 30.85
CA ARG A 3 -6.25 -8.28 29.81
C ARG A 3 -6.74 -7.04 30.54
N GLY A 4 -6.04 -5.91 30.41
CA GLY A 4 -6.47 -4.66 31.05
C GLY A 4 -7.89 -4.31 30.61
N PHE A 5 -8.80 -4.17 31.57
CA PHE A 5 -10.18 -3.78 31.31
C PHE A 5 -10.26 -2.26 31.16
N VAL A 6 -10.90 -1.79 30.08
CA VAL A 6 -11.26 -0.38 29.96
C VAL A 6 -12.45 -0.13 30.89
N SER A 7 -12.24 0.60 31.97
CA SER A 7 -13.32 1.03 32.86
C SER A 7 -14.04 2.21 32.24
N ALA A 8 -15.36 2.28 32.41
CA ALA A 8 -16.13 3.46 32.01
C ALA A 8 -15.54 4.71 32.69
N CYS A 9 -15.30 5.76 31.91
CA CYS A 9 -14.82 7.03 32.44
C CYS A 9 -15.92 7.64 33.32
N PRO A 10 -15.66 7.94 34.61
CA PRO A 10 -16.65 8.63 35.45
C PRO A 10 -17.10 9.94 34.79
N PRO A 11 -18.39 10.31 34.90
CA PRO A 11 -18.89 11.57 34.35
C PRO A 11 -18.07 12.75 34.89
N GLY A 12 -17.76 13.71 34.01
CA GLY A 12 -16.96 14.90 34.34
C GLY A 12 -15.44 14.77 34.10
N ARG A 13 -14.94 13.61 33.68
CA ARG A 13 -13.53 13.47 33.26
C ARG A 13 -13.39 13.64 31.74
N ALA A 14 -12.91 14.81 31.33
CA ALA A 14 -12.61 15.16 29.94
C ALA A 14 -11.20 14.77 29.47
N HIS A 15 -10.39 14.15 30.34
CA HIS A 15 -8.97 13.93 30.09
C HIS A 15 -8.60 12.44 30.21
N VAL A 16 -7.75 11.99 29.29
CA VAL A 16 -7.13 10.66 29.33
C VAL A 16 -5.74 10.81 29.92
N LEU A 17 -5.42 10.02 30.96
CA LEU A 17 -4.07 9.95 31.50
C LEU A 17 -3.19 9.20 30.50
N VAL A 18 -2.20 9.90 29.94
CA VAL A 18 -1.26 9.33 28.97
C VAL A 18 0.11 9.22 29.64
N PRO A 19 0.77 8.04 29.63
CA PRO A 19 2.15 7.93 30.08
C PRO A 19 3.03 8.96 29.38
N ASP A 20 3.93 9.63 30.10
CA ASP A 20 4.71 10.76 29.56
C ASP A 20 5.41 10.45 28.24
N ARG A 21 5.97 9.25 28.14
CA ARG A 21 6.61 8.71 26.94
C ARG A 21 5.68 8.63 25.70
N LEU A 22 4.37 8.48 25.88
CA LEU A 22 3.38 8.43 24.79
C LEU A 22 2.76 9.81 24.47
N ARG A 23 3.05 10.84 25.26
CA ARG A 23 2.37 12.14 25.20
C ARG A 23 2.39 12.75 23.79
N GLU A 24 3.56 12.88 23.18
CA GLU A 24 3.69 13.50 21.85
C GLU A 24 3.06 12.65 20.73
N ARG A 25 3.14 11.31 20.82
CA ARG A 25 2.51 10.41 19.83
C ARG A 25 0.98 10.54 19.88
N VAL A 26 0.41 10.52 21.08
CA VAL A 26 -1.03 10.70 21.26
C VAL A 26 -1.45 12.09 20.77
N ARG A 27 -0.64 13.12 21.02
CA ARG A 27 -0.89 14.48 20.52
C ARG A 27 -0.95 14.53 18.99
N ASP A 28 -0.01 13.92 18.29
CA ASP A 28 -0.01 13.86 16.82
C ASP A 28 -1.23 13.10 16.27
N VAL A 29 -1.60 11.99 16.92
CA VAL A 29 -2.80 11.20 16.55
C VAL A 29 -4.07 12.03 16.72
N VAL A 30 -4.26 12.64 17.89
CA VAL A 30 -5.45 13.46 18.19
C VAL A 30 -5.53 14.65 17.24
N ARG A 31 -4.43 15.36 17.02
CA ARG A 31 -4.38 16.49 16.09
C ARG A 31 -4.77 16.09 14.67
N SER A 32 -4.29 14.94 14.21
CA SER A 32 -4.65 14.41 12.89
C SER A 32 -6.12 14.01 12.80
N LEU A 33 -6.71 13.48 13.87
CA LEU A 33 -8.13 13.10 13.89
C LEU A 33 -9.04 14.33 13.88
N ALA A 34 -8.73 15.34 14.69
CA ALA A 34 -9.46 16.61 14.70
C ALA A 34 -9.45 17.25 13.31
N LEU A 35 -8.26 17.40 12.72
CA LEU A 35 -8.10 17.98 11.39
C LEU A 35 -8.81 17.16 10.29
N HIS A 36 -8.87 15.84 10.44
CA HIS A 36 -9.62 14.99 9.52
C HIS A 36 -11.13 15.25 9.61
N GLY A 37 -11.66 15.36 10.83
CA GLY A 37 -13.06 15.75 11.07
C GLY A 37 -13.39 17.09 10.44
N GLU A 38 -12.56 18.11 10.68
CA GLU A 38 -12.70 19.45 10.09
C GLU A 38 -12.75 19.40 8.55
N HIS A 39 -11.87 18.62 7.88
CA HIS A 39 -11.92 18.48 6.43
C HIS A 39 -13.19 17.77 5.95
N CYS A 40 -13.65 16.72 6.65
CA CYS A 40 -14.88 16.01 6.28
C CYS A 40 -16.11 16.91 6.44
N GLU A 41 -16.17 17.67 7.54
CA GLU A 41 -17.23 18.66 7.78
C GLU A 41 -17.22 19.74 6.71
N LEU A 42 -16.06 20.30 6.38
CA LEU A 42 -15.90 21.33 5.35
C LEU A 42 -16.34 20.87 3.97
N LEU A 43 -16.10 19.60 3.63
CA LEU A 43 -16.45 19.01 2.34
C LEU A 43 -17.88 18.46 2.29
N GLY A 44 -18.54 18.31 3.44
CA GLY A 44 -19.84 17.65 3.56
C GLY A 44 -19.82 16.15 3.21
N VAL A 45 -18.64 15.54 3.16
CA VAL A 45 -18.47 14.13 2.79
C VAL A 45 -17.43 13.47 3.70
N ALA A 46 -17.76 12.28 4.20
CA ALA A 46 -16.84 11.47 4.99
C ALA A 46 -15.76 10.84 4.09
N HIS A 47 -14.51 10.92 4.52
CA HIS A 47 -13.38 10.25 3.86
C HIS A 47 -12.81 9.15 4.74
N HIS A 48 -12.43 8.02 4.14
CA HIS A 48 -11.74 6.95 4.88
C HIS A 48 -10.29 7.29 5.24
N SER A 49 -9.70 8.25 4.54
CA SER A 49 -8.30 8.63 4.68
C SER A 49 -8.16 10.12 4.91
N ALA A 50 -7.49 10.48 6.01
CA ALA A 50 -7.22 11.88 6.34
C ALA A 50 -6.39 12.60 5.28
N ALA A 51 -5.46 11.88 4.63
CA ALA A 51 -4.67 12.43 3.52
C ALA A 51 -5.50 12.61 2.23
N ALA A 52 -6.54 11.79 2.03
CA ALA A 52 -7.50 12.01 0.93
C ALA A 52 -8.38 13.23 1.23
N ALA A 53 -8.92 13.33 2.44
CA ALA A 53 -9.72 14.48 2.88
C ALA A 53 -8.97 15.81 2.74
N ALA A 54 -7.71 15.87 3.21
CA ALA A 54 -6.88 17.07 3.08
C ALA A 54 -6.58 17.46 1.63
N ARG A 55 -6.45 16.47 0.72
CA ARG A 55 -6.27 16.73 -0.72
C ARG A 55 -7.55 17.23 -1.37
N ALA A 56 -8.69 16.62 -1.03
CA ALA A 56 -10.01 17.04 -1.51
C ALA A 56 -10.37 18.45 -1.02
N ALA A 57 -10.00 18.82 0.22
CA ALA A 57 -10.23 20.14 0.79
C ALA A 57 -9.36 21.25 0.18
N ARG A 58 -8.31 20.91 -0.58
CA ARG A 58 -7.32 21.87 -1.12
C ARG A 58 -7.93 23.06 -1.88
N PRO A 59 -8.96 22.91 -2.73
CA PRO A 59 -9.57 24.05 -3.41
C PRO A 59 -10.23 25.06 -2.45
N VAL A 60 -10.65 24.60 -1.26
CA VAL A 60 -11.34 25.43 -0.25
C VAL A 60 -10.35 26.06 0.73
N ILE A 61 -9.41 25.26 1.27
CA ILE A 61 -8.45 25.74 2.29
C ILE A 61 -7.16 26.31 1.69
N GLY A 62 -6.95 26.15 0.38
CA GLY A 62 -5.73 26.54 -0.31
C GLY A 62 -4.56 25.57 -0.14
N SER A 63 -3.59 25.66 -1.07
CA SER A 63 -2.44 24.74 -1.14
C SER A 63 -1.54 24.76 0.09
N SER A 64 -1.32 25.92 0.70
CA SER A 64 -0.45 26.05 1.89
C SER A 64 -1.03 25.32 3.11
N ALA A 65 -2.33 25.50 3.36
CA ALA A 65 -3.04 24.82 4.46
C ALA A 65 -3.12 23.31 4.21
N ALA A 66 -3.48 22.89 2.99
CA ALA A 66 -3.50 21.47 2.62
C ALA A 66 -2.13 20.78 2.79
N ASN A 67 -1.04 21.45 2.42
CA ASN A 67 0.30 20.91 2.62
C ASN A 67 0.68 20.82 4.10
N SER A 68 0.23 21.77 4.92
CA SER A 68 0.39 21.73 6.37
C SER A 68 -0.38 20.58 7.00
N ALA A 69 -1.63 20.37 6.58
CA ALA A 69 -2.44 19.22 6.97
C ALA A 69 -1.76 17.88 6.65
N LEU A 70 -1.25 17.73 5.42
CA LEU A 70 -0.54 16.52 4.99
C LEU A 70 0.73 16.26 5.83
N ARG A 71 1.40 17.29 6.37
CA ARG A 71 2.51 17.10 7.32
C ARG A 71 2.01 16.54 8.67
N VAL A 72 0.88 17.02 9.18
CA VAL A 72 0.26 16.49 10.41
C VAL A 72 -0.13 15.02 10.24
N HIS A 73 -0.78 14.66 9.14
CA HIS A 73 -1.16 13.27 8.86
C HIS A 73 0.05 12.35 8.70
N ARG A 74 1.14 12.83 8.08
CA ARG A 74 2.41 12.09 8.02
C ARG A 74 3.00 11.84 9.41
N ARG A 75 3.03 12.85 10.28
CA ARG A 75 3.48 12.69 11.67
C ARG A 75 2.63 11.68 12.42
N ARG A 76 1.30 11.72 12.27
CA ARG A 76 0.41 10.70 12.83
C ARG A 76 0.75 9.30 12.34
N ASN A 77 1.00 9.12 11.05
CA ASN A 77 1.38 7.81 10.49
C ASN A 77 2.71 7.32 11.08
N SER A 78 3.72 8.18 11.16
CA SER A 78 4.96 7.87 11.90
C SER A 78 4.67 7.51 13.36
N ALA A 79 3.81 8.28 14.04
CA ALA A 79 3.47 8.05 15.45
C ALA A 79 2.67 6.76 15.71
N VAL A 80 2.05 6.12 14.72
CA VAL A 80 1.36 4.83 14.90
C VAL A 80 2.17 3.64 14.35
N HIS A 81 3.03 3.87 13.36
CA HIS A 81 3.77 2.80 12.67
C HIS A 81 5.25 2.73 13.03
N ASP A 82 5.90 3.85 13.36
CA ASP A 82 7.31 3.85 13.74
C ASP A 82 7.46 3.56 15.24
N TRP A 83 7.90 2.35 15.55
CA TRP A 83 8.23 1.91 16.91
C TRP A 83 9.74 1.96 17.18
N ARG A 84 10.57 2.27 16.18
CA ARG A 84 12.04 2.24 16.29
C ARG A 84 12.58 3.44 17.06
N CYS A 85 11.87 4.56 17.03
CA CYS A 85 12.20 5.77 17.78
C CYS A 85 11.83 5.69 19.28
N TRP A 86 11.49 4.51 19.79
CA TRP A 86 11.19 4.32 21.20
C TRP A 86 12.45 3.93 21.98
N PRO A 87 12.96 4.78 22.90
CA PRO A 87 14.01 4.36 23.81
C PRO A 87 13.45 3.24 24.70
N LEU A 88 13.94 2.03 24.47
CA LEU A 88 13.70 0.83 25.29
C LEU A 88 14.47 0.95 26.62
N GLU A 89 14.40 2.08 27.33
CA GLU A 89 15.16 2.26 28.57
C GLU A 89 14.61 1.45 29.76
N SER A 90 13.46 0.78 29.60
CA SER A 90 12.87 0.00 30.69
C SER A 90 11.99 -1.14 30.17
N ALA A 91 12.45 -1.89 29.17
CA ALA A 91 11.92 -3.24 28.99
C ALA A 91 12.61 -4.12 30.04
N PRO A 92 11.91 -4.68 31.04
CA PRO A 92 12.50 -5.65 31.94
C PRO A 92 13.12 -6.77 31.08
N LEU A 93 14.38 -7.10 31.38
CA LEU A 93 15.18 -8.08 30.67
C LEU A 93 14.32 -9.30 30.30
N GLY A 94 14.12 -9.56 29.01
CA GLY A 94 13.63 -10.86 28.55
C GLY A 94 12.39 -10.90 27.66
N THR A 95 11.80 -9.77 27.22
CA THR A 95 10.88 -9.90 26.07
C THR A 95 11.70 -10.24 24.83
N PRO A 96 11.46 -11.40 24.17
CA PRO A 96 12.14 -11.72 22.93
C PRO A 96 11.89 -10.56 21.98
N ARG A 97 12.97 -9.92 21.56
CA ARG A 97 12.95 -8.91 20.52
C ARG A 97 12.21 -9.57 19.37
N ARG A 98 10.98 -9.13 19.06
CA ARG A 98 10.28 -9.58 17.85
C ARG A 98 11.30 -9.33 16.74
N PRO A 99 11.78 -10.35 16.01
CA PRO A 99 12.68 -10.13 14.90
C PRO A 99 12.02 -9.04 14.09
N SER A 100 12.73 -7.92 13.93
CA SER A 100 12.22 -6.84 13.10
C SER A 100 11.69 -7.49 11.83
N CYS A 101 10.51 -7.09 11.37
CA CYS A 101 10.11 -7.28 9.99
C CYS A 101 11.04 -6.45 9.08
N GLN A 102 12.36 -6.65 9.21
CA GLN A 102 13.24 -6.59 8.08
C GLN A 102 12.73 -7.72 7.22
N GLU A 103 11.93 -7.35 6.23
CA GLU A 103 11.75 -8.21 5.08
C GLU A 103 13.14 -8.75 4.73
N PRO A 104 13.30 -10.08 4.62
CA PRO A 104 14.58 -10.62 4.21
C PRO A 104 15.03 -9.83 2.97
N PRO A 105 16.28 -9.34 2.94
CA PRO A 105 16.76 -8.57 1.81
C PRO A 105 16.40 -9.33 0.54
N SER A 106 15.75 -8.64 -0.40
CA SER A 106 15.35 -9.23 -1.70
C SER A 106 16.44 -10.19 -2.18
N PRO A 107 16.12 -11.36 -2.76
CA PRO A 107 17.13 -12.30 -3.24
C PRO A 107 18.22 -11.62 -4.09
N VAL A 108 17.86 -10.59 -4.85
CA VAL A 108 18.78 -9.73 -5.61
C VAL A 108 19.73 -8.92 -4.72
N ALA A 109 19.20 -8.31 -3.66
CA ALA A 109 20.01 -7.57 -2.68
C ALA A 109 20.91 -8.51 -1.86
N SER A 110 20.42 -9.71 -1.53
CA SER A 110 21.21 -10.76 -0.88
C SER A 110 22.35 -11.26 -1.77
N ALA A 111 22.08 -11.48 -3.07
CA ALA A 111 23.10 -11.86 -4.04
C ALA A 111 24.16 -10.78 -4.22
N ALA A 112 23.76 -9.50 -4.29
CA ALA A 112 24.70 -8.38 -4.39
C ALA A 112 25.62 -8.26 -3.17
N LEU A 113 25.13 -8.58 -1.96
CA LEU A 113 25.94 -8.59 -0.73
C LEU A 113 26.94 -9.74 -0.68
N LEU A 114 26.70 -10.82 -1.43
CA LEU A 114 27.55 -12.01 -1.49
C LEU A 114 28.46 -12.04 -2.74
N ALA A 115 28.46 -10.97 -3.54
CA ALA A 115 29.28 -10.87 -4.74
C ALA A 115 30.77 -11.11 -4.43
N GLY A 116 31.39 -12.05 -5.17
CA GLY A 116 32.78 -12.48 -4.95
C GLY A 116 32.96 -13.68 -4.03
N SER A 117 31.89 -14.23 -3.46
CA SER A 117 31.91 -15.55 -2.83
C SER A 117 31.43 -16.63 -3.82
N PRO A 118 31.93 -17.88 -3.75
CA PRO A 118 31.43 -18.97 -4.60
C PRO A 118 29.92 -19.20 -4.47
N GLY A 119 29.36 -18.99 -3.27
CA GLY A 119 27.91 -19.06 -3.03
C GLY A 119 27.13 -17.87 -3.63
N GLY A 120 27.76 -16.70 -3.69
CA GLY A 120 27.17 -15.50 -4.31
C GLY A 120 27.08 -15.61 -5.83
N GLU A 121 28.07 -16.21 -6.50
CA GLU A 121 28.03 -16.43 -7.96
C GLU A 121 26.91 -17.40 -8.34
N SER A 122 26.75 -18.51 -7.62
CA SER A 122 25.67 -19.46 -7.87
C SER A 122 24.27 -18.85 -7.64
N LEU A 123 24.13 -18.02 -6.61
CA LEU A 123 22.89 -17.28 -6.34
C LEU A 123 22.64 -16.19 -7.39
N HIS A 124 23.68 -15.52 -7.87
CA HIS A 124 23.59 -14.52 -8.90
C HIS A 124 23.13 -15.15 -10.22
N ASP A 125 23.71 -16.29 -10.62
CA ASP A 125 23.32 -17.01 -11.84
C ASP A 125 21.89 -17.56 -11.75
N ALA A 126 21.46 -18.03 -10.58
CA ALA A 126 20.08 -18.44 -10.35
C ALA A 126 19.09 -17.26 -10.29
N ALA A 127 19.57 -16.06 -9.92
CA ALA A 127 18.77 -14.84 -9.85
C ALA A 127 18.73 -14.05 -11.16
N GLN A 128 19.57 -14.39 -12.15
CA GLN A 128 19.50 -13.79 -13.46
C GLN A 128 18.15 -14.17 -14.10
N PRO A 129 17.34 -13.18 -14.51
CA PRO A 129 16.07 -13.47 -15.16
C PRO A 129 16.34 -14.25 -16.43
N SER A 130 15.64 -15.37 -16.62
CA SER A 130 15.80 -16.15 -17.84
C SER A 130 15.41 -15.30 -19.05
N ALA A 131 15.92 -15.64 -20.24
CA ALA A 131 15.51 -14.96 -21.47
C ALA A 131 13.98 -15.00 -21.66
N LEU A 132 13.33 -16.07 -21.19
CA LEU A 132 11.88 -16.21 -21.17
C LEU A 132 11.20 -15.22 -20.20
N ASP A 133 11.76 -15.02 -19.00
CA ASP A 133 11.23 -14.07 -18.02
C ASP A 133 11.34 -12.63 -18.52
N LEU A 134 12.44 -12.27 -19.16
CA LEU A 134 12.62 -10.96 -19.77
C LEU A 134 11.61 -10.73 -20.91
N GLU A 135 11.39 -11.73 -21.76
CA GLU A 135 10.37 -11.65 -22.83
C GLU A 135 8.96 -11.48 -22.24
N LEU A 136 8.66 -12.20 -21.16
CA LEU A 136 7.37 -12.12 -20.48
C LEU A 136 7.16 -10.74 -19.84
N LEU A 137 8.16 -10.22 -19.13
CA LEU A 137 8.13 -8.88 -18.54
C LEU A 137 7.94 -7.80 -19.61
N GLN A 138 8.60 -7.93 -20.76
CA GLN A 138 8.40 -7.02 -21.89
C GLN A 138 6.98 -7.06 -22.43
N LYS A 139 6.39 -8.27 -22.61
CA LYS A 139 5.00 -8.43 -23.06
C LYS A 139 4.02 -7.81 -22.05
N LEU A 140 4.22 -8.03 -20.75
CA LEU A 140 3.38 -7.49 -19.70
C LEU A 140 3.48 -5.95 -19.61
N THR A 141 4.70 -5.41 -19.73
CA THR A 141 4.94 -3.96 -19.77
C THR A 141 4.25 -3.32 -20.96
N LYS A 142 4.36 -3.93 -22.16
CA LYS A 142 3.70 -3.46 -23.38
C LYS A 142 2.18 -3.48 -23.24
N ALA A 143 1.61 -4.57 -22.74
CA ALA A 143 0.17 -4.69 -22.52
C ALA A 143 -0.35 -3.62 -21.54
N THR A 144 0.40 -3.36 -20.46
CA THR A 144 0.06 -2.33 -19.47
C THR A 144 0.10 -0.93 -20.10
N ALA A 145 1.14 -0.63 -20.90
CA ALA A 145 1.25 0.64 -21.61
C ALA A 145 0.10 0.85 -22.61
N ASP A 146 -0.28 -0.18 -23.36
CA ASP A 146 -1.40 -0.12 -24.32
C ASP A 146 -2.74 0.17 -23.60
N ILE A 147 -2.97 -0.41 -22.42
CA ILE A 147 -4.16 -0.14 -21.61
C ILE A 147 -4.16 1.33 -21.16
N LEU A 148 -3.05 1.83 -20.60
CA LEU A 148 -2.94 3.21 -20.14
C LEU A 148 -3.15 4.23 -21.27
N LEU A 149 -2.66 3.94 -22.48
CA LEU A 149 -2.88 4.79 -23.65
C LEU A 149 -4.35 4.81 -24.08
N ARG A 150 -5.05 3.68 -24.00
CA ARG A 150 -6.49 3.61 -24.29
C ARG A 150 -7.31 4.40 -23.28
N VAL A 151 -7.01 4.26 -21.98
CA VAL A 151 -7.65 5.03 -20.91
C VAL A 151 -7.47 6.53 -21.17
N ARG A 152 -6.24 6.97 -21.46
CA ARG A 152 -5.97 8.38 -21.77
C ARG A 152 -6.69 8.89 -23.02
N LYS A 153 -6.84 8.05 -24.04
CA LYS A 153 -7.59 8.42 -25.26
C LYS A 153 -9.09 8.60 -24.96
N LEU A 154 -9.65 7.79 -24.05
CA LEU A 154 -11.03 7.94 -23.59
C LEU A 154 -11.21 9.24 -22.79
N GLU A 155 -10.26 9.60 -21.94
CA GLU A 155 -10.28 10.87 -21.18
C GLU A 155 -10.22 12.11 -22.08
N GLN A 156 -9.55 12.04 -23.24
CA GLN A 156 -9.33 13.17 -24.15
C GLN A 156 -10.43 13.37 -25.20
N GLY A 157 -11.42 12.48 -25.30
CA GLY A 157 -12.49 12.57 -26.28
C GLY A 157 -13.40 13.81 -26.07
N PRO A 158 -13.95 14.41 -27.15
CA PRO A 158 -14.89 15.52 -27.03
C PRO A 158 -16.17 15.02 -26.33
N GLY A 159 -16.30 15.35 -25.04
CA GLY A 159 -17.37 14.86 -24.16
C GLY A 159 -16.86 14.14 -22.89
N GLY A 160 -15.56 13.93 -22.72
CA GLY A 160 -14.94 13.06 -21.70
C GLY A 160 -15.11 13.46 -20.22
N ALA A 161 -15.89 14.48 -19.87
CA ALA A 161 -16.24 14.76 -18.48
C ALA A 161 -17.76 14.66 -18.22
N ASP A 162 -18.57 15.16 -19.16
CA ASP A 162 -20.02 15.15 -19.03
C ASP A 162 -20.65 13.83 -19.51
N HIS A 163 -20.05 13.15 -20.50
CA HIS A 163 -20.53 11.85 -20.98
C HIS A 163 -20.14 10.68 -20.07
N ILE A 164 -19.05 10.82 -19.31
CA ILE A 164 -18.64 9.85 -18.27
C ILE A 164 -19.67 9.79 -17.14
N ARG A 165 -20.33 10.92 -16.83
CA ARG A 165 -21.37 10.97 -15.79
C ARG A 165 -22.70 10.34 -16.20
N GLU A 166 -23.11 10.47 -17.45
CA GLU A 166 -24.40 9.93 -17.92
C GLU A 166 -24.33 8.43 -18.27
N ASN A 167 -23.14 7.90 -18.60
CA ASN A 167 -22.94 6.49 -18.98
C ASN A 167 -22.22 5.65 -17.91
N TYR A 168 -22.44 5.95 -16.62
CA TYR A 168 -21.83 5.21 -15.50
C TYR A 168 -22.07 3.68 -15.58
N ALA A 169 -23.21 3.24 -16.14
CA ALA A 169 -23.51 1.81 -16.34
C ALA A 169 -22.66 1.17 -17.47
N GLU A 170 -22.39 1.90 -18.55
CA GLU A 170 -21.51 1.44 -19.62
C GLU A 170 -20.04 1.53 -19.21
N GLU A 171 -19.69 2.48 -18.34
CA GLU A 171 -18.36 2.60 -17.75
C GLU A 171 -18.05 1.45 -16.78
N VAL A 172 -19.01 1.05 -15.95
CA VAL A 172 -18.88 -0.17 -15.12
C VAL A 172 -18.73 -1.41 -16.00
N ALA A 173 -19.46 -1.50 -17.11
CA ALA A 173 -19.28 -2.59 -18.07
C ALA A 173 -17.90 -2.56 -18.76
N CYS A 174 -17.38 -1.37 -19.07
CA CYS A 174 -16.05 -1.17 -19.64
C CYS A 174 -14.94 -1.53 -18.63
N GLN A 175 -15.07 -1.09 -17.38
CA GLN A 175 -14.14 -1.45 -16.30
C GLN A 175 -14.18 -2.95 -16.01
N SER A 176 -15.37 -3.55 -15.99
CA SER A 176 -15.53 -5.01 -15.86
C SER A 176 -14.87 -5.75 -17.02
N TRP A 177 -15.06 -5.27 -18.26
CA TRP A 177 -14.42 -5.86 -19.43
C TRP A 177 -12.90 -5.73 -19.40
N VAL A 178 -12.35 -4.57 -19.01
CA VAL A 178 -10.90 -4.38 -18.86
C VAL A 178 -10.36 -5.29 -17.76
N LYS A 179 -11.05 -5.38 -16.62
CA LYS A 179 -10.70 -6.27 -15.51
C LYS A 179 -10.68 -7.74 -15.95
N GLU A 180 -11.73 -8.21 -16.61
CA GLU A 180 -11.80 -9.57 -17.16
C GLU A 180 -10.67 -9.83 -18.17
N ARG A 181 -10.35 -8.86 -19.03
CA ARG A 181 -9.30 -9.03 -20.05
C ARG A 181 -7.90 -9.06 -19.44
N VAL A 182 -7.64 -8.24 -18.43
CA VAL A 182 -6.40 -8.26 -17.65
C VAL A 182 -6.28 -9.59 -16.89
N LEU A 183 -7.32 -10.02 -16.20
CA LEU A 183 -7.33 -11.29 -15.47
C LEU A 183 -7.12 -12.49 -16.40
N ALA A 184 -7.77 -12.53 -17.56
CA ALA A 184 -7.58 -13.59 -18.55
C ALA A 184 -6.14 -13.62 -19.11
N THR A 185 -5.52 -12.44 -19.28
CA THR A 185 -4.13 -12.34 -19.74
C THR A 185 -3.17 -12.84 -18.65
N ILE A 186 -3.39 -12.46 -17.39
CA ILE A 186 -2.63 -12.95 -16.23
C ILE A 186 -2.76 -14.47 -16.11
N GLN A 187 -3.99 -15.00 -16.18
CA GLN A 187 -4.22 -16.44 -16.10
C GLN A 187 -3.50 -17.20 -17.24
N THR A 188 -3.56 -16.69 -18.47
CA THR A 188 -2.84 -17.31 -19.60
C THR A 188 -1.33 -17.35 -19.38
N VAL A 189 -0.77 -16.29 -18.79
CA VAL A 189 0.65 -16.23 -18.43
C VAL A 189 0.97 -17.24 -17.33
N VAL A 190 0.12 -17.35 -16.32
CA VAL A 190 0.25 -18.29 -15.20
C VAL A 190 0.19 -19.73 -15.70
N ASP A 191 -0.79 -20.08 -16.53
CA ASP A 191 -0.91 -21.44 -17.08
C ASP A 191 0.34 -21.82 -17.90
N LYS A 192 0.92 -20.87 -18.64
CA LYS A 192 2.18 -21.09 -19.36
C LYS A 192 3.37 -21.27 -18.42
N LEU A 193 3.43 -20.50 -17.34
CA LEU A 193 4.47 -20.63 -16.32
C LEU A 193 4.32 -21.93 -15.53
N GLU A 194 3.12 -22.34 -15.13
CA GLU A 194 2.85 -23.60 -14.43
C GLU A 194 3.19 -24.82 -15.31
N ASN A 195 2.83 -24.77 -16.59
CA ASN A 195 3.18 -25.83 -17.54
C ASN A 195 4.69 -25.86 -17.83
N SER A 196 5.37 -24.71 -17.77
CA SER A 196 6.83 -24.64 -17.90
C SER A 196 7.56 -25.08 -16.62
N THR A 197 6.98 -24.82 -15.44
CA THR A 197 7.61 -25.07 -14.11
C THR A 197 7.33 -26.46 -13.55
N ARG A 198 6.33 -27.21 -14.05
CA ARG A 198 6.22 -28.65 -13.82
C ARG A 198 7.46 -29.44 -14.23
N ASN A 199 8.36 -28.84 -15.01
CA ASN A 199 9.66 -29.39 -15.33
C ASN A 199 10.83 -28.87 -14.46
N THR A 200 10.66 -27.86 -13.59
CA THR A 200 11.82 -27.39 -12.80
C THR A 200 11.64 -26.74 -11.43
N TYR A 201 10.65 -25.93 -11.04
CA TYR A 201 10.67 -25.28 -9.69
C TYR A 201 9.32 -24.81 -9.13
N GLY A 202 9.12 -24.97 -7.81
CA GLY A 202 7.88 -24.64 -7.06
C GLY A 202 7.70 -23.20 -6.57
N TYR A 203 8.59 -22.27 -6.93
CA TYR A 203 8.64 -20.89 -6.39
C TYR A 203 7.50 -19.97 -6.90
N PHE A 204 6.91 -20.26 -8.05
CA PHE A 204 5.85 -19.42 -8.64
C PHE A 204 4.49 -19.54 -7.94
N ARG A 205 4.25 -20.64 -7.22
CA ARG A 205 2.98 -20.88 -6.50
C ARG A 205 2.76 -19.85 -5.38
N ASP A 206 3.83 -19.40 -4.73
CA ASP A 206 3.75 -18.49 -3.58
C ASP A 206 3.55 -17.02 -4.01
N VAL A 207 4.11 -16.62 -5.16
CA VAL A 207 3.86 -15.30 -5.76
C VAL A 207 2.39 -15.18 -6.22
N TYR A 208 1.80 -16.28 -6.67
CA TYR A 208 0.38 -16.35 -7.07
C TYR A 208 -0.58 -16.20 -5.89
N ALA A 209 -0.28 -16.82 -4.75
CA ALA A 209 -1.07 -16.68 -3.52
C ALA A 209 -1.14 -15.22 -3.01
N LEU A 210 -0.18 -14.38 -3.41
CA LEU A 210 -0.12 -12.97 -3.04
C LEU A 210 -0.81 -12.03 -4.04
N LEU A 211 -0.82 -12.36 -5.33
CA LEU A 211 -1.42 -11.51 -6.37
C LEU A 211 -2.94 -11.68 -6.52
N VAL A 212 -3.46 -12.89 -6.32
CA VAL A 212 -4.91 -13.17 -6.48
C VAL A 212 -5.79 -12.35 -5.51
N PRO A 213 -5.45 -12.20 -4.22
CA PRO A 213 -6.21 -11.33 -3.31
C PRO A 213 -6.12 -9.85 -3.71
N MET A 214 -4.96 -9.38 -4.16
CA MET A 214 -4.77 -7.98 -4.57
C MET A 214 -5.60 -7.58 -5.78
N CYS A 215 -5.90 -8.52 -6.69
CA CYS A 215 -6.78 -8.25 -7.83
C CYS A 215 -8.27 -8.47 -7.53
N ALA A 216 -8.62 -9.13 -6.41
CA ALA A 216 -10.00 -9.29 -5.98
C ALA A 216 -10.57 -8.00 -5.35
N ASP A 217 -9.69 -7.16 -4.78
CA ASP A 217 -10.03 -5.90 -4.10
C ASP A 217 -9.98 -4.65 -5.01
N ILE A 218 -9.64 -4.81 -6.30
CA ILE A 218 -9.76 -3.77 -7.36
C ILE A 218 -11.03 -4.03 -8.13
#